data_AF-A0A557PFE2-F1
#
_entry.id   AF-A0A557PFE2-F1
#
_cell.length_a   1.000
_cell.length_b   1.000
_cell.length_c   1.000
_cell.angle_alpha   90.00
_cell.angle_beta   90.00
_cell.angle_gamma   90.00
#
_symmetry.space_group_name_H-M   'P 1'
#
loop_
_entity.id
_entity.type
_entity.pdbx_description
1 polymer ?
#
loop_
_entity_poly.entity_id
_entity_poly.type
_entity_poly.pdbx_seq_one_letter_code
_entity_poly.pdbx_strand_id
1 'polypeptide(L)'
;MNFRLLCTSILATSFLAGCSTIGGDRTSVKSAQDVNDHMTFKQDPITRSMDLQTDSYWAKCESEWDGLGYRYRTSVYASGNQQTQLYVRLKSSQGAYGIEKAFDDNGEDYPLEIYKPENKSDSVVYENFALNISPEQLKAASKAPVVMHLKGKQHDCTFTVEQPVSYAFSLNLDELMKQVDEAKAKEVAVEVQQDENKSNDN
;
A
#
# COMPACT_ATOMS: atom_id res chain seq x y z
N MET A 1 25.91 59.23 13.40
CA MET A 1 25.35 57.86 13.43
C MET A 1 25.04 57.48 11.99
N ASN A 2 25.86 56.63 11.37
CA ASN A 2 25.70 56.21 9.97
C ASN A 2 25.28 54.74 9.90
N PHE A 3 24.24 54.49 9.12
CA PHE A 3 23.75 53.20 8.65
C PHE A 3 24.82 52.44 7.88
N ARG A 4 24.95 51.12 8.09
CA ARG A 4 25.17 50.13 7.03
C ARG A 4 24.53 48.78 7.39
N LEU A 5 23.48 48.42 6.64
CA LEU A 5 23.05 47.05 6.40
C LEU A 5 24.17 46.30 5.68
N LEU A 6 24.42 45.05 6.07
CA LEU A 6 24.90 44.01 5.18
C LEU A 6 24.09 42.75 5.45
N CYS A 7 23.07 42.55 4.61
CA CYS A 7 22.41 41.26 4.43
C CYS A 7 23.45 40.26 3.93
N THR A 8 23.57 39.12 4.60
CA THR A 8 24.19 37.93 4.02
C THR A 8 23.16 36.82 4.08
N SER A 9 22.49 36.63 2.96
CA SER A 9 21.52 35.56 2.74
C SER A 9 22.26 34.23 2.75
N ILE A 10 22.12 33.46 3.82
CA ILE A 10 22.49 32.04 3.81
C ILE A 10 21.34 31.32 3.10
N LEU A 11 21.51 31.06 1.80
CA LEU A 11 20.72 30.06 1.10
C LEU A 11 21.14 28.69 1.65
N ALA A 12 20.48 28.27 2.72
CA ALA A 12 20.45 26.86 3.09
C ALA A 12 19.50 26.17 2.11
N THR A 13 20.06 25.62 1.03
CA THR A 13 19.41 24.57 0.25
C THR A 13 19.26 23.35 1.14
N SER A 14 18.15 23.30 1.87
CA SER A 14 17.70 22.09 2.54
C SER A 14 17.39 21.07 1.47
N PHE A 15 18.36 20.19 1.20
CA PHE A 15 18.07 18.91 0.57
C PHE A 15 16.96 18.27 1.41
N LEU A 16 15.77 18.17 0.83
CA LEU A 16 14.73 17.25 1.26
C LEU A 16 15.30 15.84 1.06
N ALA A 17 16.15 15.42 2.00
CA ALA A 17 16.37 14.01 2.26
C ALA A 17 15.00 13.50 2.72
N GLY A 18 14.23 13.00 1.75
CA GLY A 18 13.10 12.13 2.01
C GLY A 18 13.65 10.92 2.74
N CYS A 19 13.73 11.02 4.07
CA CYS A 19 13.87 9.89 4.96
C CYS A 19 12.66 9.01 4.72
N SER A 20 12.77 8.12 3.71
CA SER A 20 11.98 6.91 3.67
C SER A 20 12.39 6.15 4.92
N THR A 21 11.65 6.34 5.99
CA THR A 21 11.66 5.42 7.13
C THR A 21 11.25 4.07 6.56
N ILE A 22 12.23 3.27 6.17
CA ILE A 22 12.08 1.82 6.15
C ILE A 22 11.97 1.44 7.62
N GLY A 23 10.78 1.62 8.18
CA GLY A 23 10.43 1.01 9.46
C GLY A 23 10.57 -0.50 9.30
N GLY A 24 11.21 -1.15 10.27
CA GLY A 24 11.17 -2.60 10.36
C GLY A 24 9.72 -3.08 10.49
N ASP A 25 9.48 -4.36 10.17
CA ASP A 25 8.15 -4.93 10.28
C ASP A 25 7.63 -4.82 11.72
N ARG A 26 6.39 -4.33 11.88
CA ARG A 26 5.76 -4.19 13.19
C ARG A 26 5.39 -5.57 13.70
N THR A 27 5.87 -5.94 14.88
CA THR A 27 5.69 -7.27 15.46
C THR A 27 4.34 -7.47 16.15
N SER A 28 3.52 -6.42 16.26
CA SER A 28 2.19 -6.50 16.85
C SER A 28 1.24 -5.48 16.23
N VAL A 29 0.01 -5.91 15.90
CA VAL A 29 -1.10 -5.02 15.55
C VAL A 29 -1.87 -4.70 16.82
N LYS A 30 -1.84 -3.44 17.28
CA LYS A 30 -2.47 -3.05 18.56
C LYS A 30 -3.95 -2.72 18.41
N SER A 31 -4.28 -1.89 17.42
CA SER A 31 -5.65 -1.43 17.17
C SER A 31 -5.74 -0.81 15.77
N ALA A 32 -6.96 -0.59 15.28
CA ALA A 32 -7.17 0.10 14.01
C ALA A 32 -6.67 1.56 14.04
N GLN A 33 -6.73 2.21 15.20
CA GLN A 33 -6.18 3.56 15.37
C GLN A 33 -4.66 3.56 15.22
N ASP A 34 -3.96 2.59 15.83
CA ASP A 34 -2.51 2.46 15.70
C ASP A 34 -2.10 2.20 14.24
N VAL A 35 -2.87 1.40 13.50
CA VAL A 35 -2.66 1.21 12.06
C VAL A 35 -2.84 2.54 11.33
N ASN A 36 -3.95 3.24 11.57
CA ASN A 36 -4.31 4.49 10.91
C ASN A 36 -3.26 5.59 11.11
N ASP A 37 -2.74 5.73 12.33
CA ASP A 37 -1.74 6.74 12.69
C ASP A 37 -0.40 6.56 11.96
N HIS A 38 -0.20 5.41 11.32
CA HIS A 38 1.02 5.08 10.58
C HIS A 38 0.74 4.68 9.13
N MET A 39 -0.46 4.96 8.62
CA MET A 39 -0.72 4.86 7.20
C MET A 39 0.03 5.96 6.46
N THR A 40 0.56 5.60 5.29
CA THR A 40 1.23 6.55 4.41
C THR A 40 0.33 6.87 3.23
N PHE A 41 0.13 8.16 3.00
CA PHE A 41 -0.52 8.72 1.83
C PHE A 41 0.48 9.52 1.01
N LYS A 42 0.56 9.26 -0.29
CA LYS A 42 1.46 9.97 -1.22
C LYS A 42 0.78 10.22 -2.55
N GLN A 43 1.05 11.36 -3.15
CA GLN A 43 0.67 11.61 -4.54
C GLN A 43 1.89 11.41 -5.44
N ASP A 44 1.75 10.55 -6.46
CA ASP A 44 2.79 10.37 -7.48
C ASP A 44 2.84 11.61 -8.38
N PRO A 45 3.99 12.29 -8.50
CA PRO A 45 4.08 13.54 -9.25
C PRO A 45 4.00 13.35 -10.78
N ILE A 46 4.22 12.14 -11.28
CA ILE A 46 4.24 11.81 -12.71
C ILE A 46 2.88 11.28 -13.14
N THR A 47 2.38 10.24 -12.49
CA THR A 47 1.11 9.60 -12.86
C THR A 47 -0.09 10.33 -12.26
N ARG A 48 0.14 11.22 -11.29
CA ARG A 48 -0.88 11.87 -10.46
C ARG A 48 -1.74 10.87 -9.69
N SER A 49 -1.29 9.62 -9.53
CA SER A 49 -1.97 8.66 -8.68
C SER A 49 -1.89 9.08 -7.22
N MET A 50 -2.91 8.69 -6.46
CA MET A 50 -2.91 8.79 -5.02
C MET A 50 -2.66 7.41 -4.45
N ASP A 51 -1.52 7.26 -3.81
CA ASP A 51 -1.05 6.02 -3.23
C ASP A 51 -1.36 6.00 -1.73
N LEU A 52 -1.96 4.91 -1.30
CA LEU A 52 -2.30 4.64 0.10
C LEU A 52 -1.67 3.31 0.49
N GLN A 53 -0.94 3.28 1.60
CA GLN A 53 -0.35 2.05 2.12
C GLN A 53 -0.35 2.02 3.64
N THR A 54 -0.45 0.82 4.22
CA THR A 54 -0.17 0.61 5.64
C THR A 54 1.34 0.50 5.87
N ASP A 55 1.76 0.59 7.13
CA ASP A 55 3.03 0.01 7.58
C ASP A 55 3.11 -1.49 7.24
N SER A 56 4.33 -2.03 7.30
CA SER A 56 4.58 -3.47 7.18
C SER A 56 4.41 -4.15 8.54
N TYR A 57 3.68 -5.26 8.58
CA TYR A 57 3.40 -6.06 9.78
C TYR A 57 4.03 -7.44 9.66
N TRP A 58 4.63 -7.91 10.74
CA TRP A 58 5.27 -9.21 10.79
C TRP A 58 4.27 -10.29 11.18
N ALA A 59 4.26 -11.39 10.43
CA ALA A 59 3.59 -12.63 10.79
C ALA A 59 4.60 -13.79 10.73
N LYS A 60 4.38 -14.78 11.60
CA LYS A 60 5.10 -16.06 11.49
C LYS A 60 4.37 -16.95 10.50
N CYS A 61 5.11 -17.63 9.65
CA CYS A 61 4.59 -18.81 8.96
C CYS A 61 4.46 -19.93 10.00
N GLU A 62 3.40 -20.73 9.94
CA GLU A 62 3.19 -21.85 10.89
C GLU A 62 4.28 -22.95 10.79
N SER A 63 5.11 -22.95 9.72
CA SER A 63 6.25 -23.85 9.52
C SER A 63 7.54 -23.33 10.20
N GLU A 64 8.61 -24.15 10.25
CA GLU A 64 9.94 -23.83 10.85
C GLU A 64 10.69 -22.65 10.19
N TRP A 65 10.00 -21.76 9.48
CA TRP A 65 10.57 -20.75 8.62
C TRP A 65 10.49 -19.36 9.25
N ASP A 66 11.39 -18.46 8.78
CA ASP A 66 11.70 -17.22 9.48
C ASP A 66 10.47 -16.31 9.68
N GLY A 67 9.53 -16.25 8.74
CA GLY A 67 8.30 -15.45 8.78
C GLY A 67 8.14 -14.54 7.56
N LEU A 68 7.19 -13.61 7.63
CA LEU A 68 6.90 -12.65 6.56
C LEU A 68 6.51 -11.27 7.08
N GLY A 69 6.80 -10.25 6.27
CA GLY A 69 6.19 -8.93 6.38
C GLY A 69 5.02 -8.81 5.40
N TYR A 70 3.91 -8.21 5.80
CA TYR A 70 2.78 -7.89 4.92
C TYR A 70 2.29 -6.45 5.11
N ARG A 71 1.74 -5.85 4.04
CA ARG A 71 1.07 -4.55 4.09
C ARG A 71 0.03 -4.43 2.99
N TYR A 72 -1.02 -3.66 3.25
CA TYR A 72 -1.91 -3.23 2.17
C TYR A 72 -1.29 -2.05 1.43
N ARG A 73 -1.51 -2.01 0.12
CA ARG A 73 -1.24 -0.85 -0.72
C ARG A 73 -2.27 -0.74 -1.83
N THR A 74 -2.51 0.48 -2.29
CA THR A 74 -3.28 0.75 -3.50
C THR A 74 -2.75 2.02 -4.14
N SER A 75 -2.90 2.09 -5.47
CA SER A 75 -2.70 3.30 -6.25
C SER A 75 -4.03 3.63 -6.93
N VAL A 76 -4.56 4.81 -6.65
CA VAL A 76 -5.81 5.30 -7.24
C VAL A 76 -5.49 6.36 -8.28
N TYR A 77 -5.83 6.11 -9.53
CA TYR A 77 -5.57 7.04 -10.63
C TYR A 77 -6.68 8.10 -10.73
N ALA A 78 -6.41 9.21 -11.43
CA ALA A 78 -7.42 10.25 -11.68
C ALA A 78 -8.67 9.70 -12.40
N SER A 79 -8.52 8.64 -13.20
CA SER A 79 -9.66 7.92 -13.81
C SER A 79 -10.52 7.17 -12.80
N GLY A 80 -10.10 7.05 -11.54
CA GLY A 80 -10.68 6.24 -10.48
C GLY A 80 -10.42 4.74 -10.61
N ASN A 81 -9.62 4.32 -11.59
CA ASN A 81 -9.09 2.98 -11.60
C ASN A 81 -8.19 2.80 -10.37
N GLN A 82 -8.26 1.64 -9.74
CA GLN A 82 -7.43 1.29 -8.60
C GLN A 82 -6.98 -0.15 -8.67
N GLN A 83 -5.83 -0.43 -8.06
CA GLN A 83 -5.35 -1.79 -7.85
C GLN A 83 -4.95 -1.94 -6.39
N THR A 84 -5.81 -2.59 -5.61
CA THR A 84 -5.54 -2.88 -4.20
C THR A 84 -4.82 -4.20 -4.07
N GLN A 85 -3.76 -4.20 -3.27
CA GLN A 85 -2.89 -5.35 -3.07
C GLN A 85 -2.55 -5.56 -1.61
N LEU A 86 -2.45 -6.82 -1.20
CA LEU A 86 -1.69 -7.22 -0.04
C LEU A 86 -0.26 -7.58 -0.51
N TYR A 87 0.69 -6.68 -0.28
CA TYR A 87 2.09 -6.93 -0.56
C TYR A 87 2.71 -7.78 0.54
N VAL A 88 3.40 -8.85 0.17
CA VAL A 88 4.05 -9.79 1.09
C VAL A 88 5.53 -9.92 0.75
N ARG A 89 6.35 -9.87 1.80
CA ARG A 89 7.79 -10.16 1.78
C ARG A 89 8.04 -11.38 2.65
N LEU A 90 8.23 -12.54 2.04
CA LEU A 90 8.67 -13.75 2.72
C LEU A 90 10.18 -13.67 2.97
N LYS A 91 10.58 -13.99 4.19
CA LYS A 91 11.99 -14.23 4.53
C LYS A 91 12.21 -15.73 4.68
N SER A 92 13.29 -16.22 4.10
CA SER A 92 13.72 -17.59 4.29
C SER A 92 15.23 -17.70 4.45
N SER A 93 15.63 -18.47 5.47
CA SER A 93 17.00 -18.94 5.68
C SER A 93 17.28 -20.32 5.07
N GLN A 94 16.26 -21.00 4.53
CA GLN A 94 16.31 -22.40 4.09
C GLN A 94 16.14 -22.59 2.56
N GLY A 95 16.01 -21.49 1.80
CA GLY A 95 15.80 -21.51 0.35
C GLY A 95 14.49 -20.83 -0.07
N ALA A 96 14.16 -20.79 -1.35
CA ALA A 96 12.90 -20.17 -1.80
C ALA A 96 11.70 -21.09 -1.48
N TYR A 97 10.57 -20.49 -1.06
CA TYR A 97 9.25 -21.12 -0.99
C TYR A 97 8.71 -21.45 -2.38
N GLY A 98 8.94 -20.56 -3.36
CA GLY A 98 8.43 -20.66 -4.72
C GLY A 98 6.91 -20.57 -4.79
N ILE A 99 6.34 -19.57 -4.12
CA ILE A 99 4.88 -19.37 -4.04
C ILE A 99 4.26 -19.26 -5.44
N GLU A 100 3.19 -20.01 -5.66
CA GLU A 100 2.44 -20.03 -6.92
C GLU A 100 0.92 -19.86 -6.75
N LYS A 101 0.39 -20.07 -5.53
CA LYS A 101 -1.04 -19.90 -5.23
C LYS A 101 -1.25 -19.31 -3.84
N ALA A 102 -2.38 -18.63 -3.67
CA ALA A 102 -2.80 -18.01 -2.43
C ALA A 102 -4.33 -18.09 -2.33
N PHE A 103 -4.83 -18.61 -1.20
CA PHE A 103 -6.26 -18.71 -0.91
C PHE A 103 -6.54 -18.57 0.59
N ASP A 104 -7.78 -18.29 0.97
CA ASP A 104 -8.20 -18.21 2.39
C ASP A 104 -8.81 -19.53 2.92
N ASP A 105 -9.19 -19.56 4.20
CA ASP A 105 -9.88 -20.71 4.82
C ASP A 105 -11.20 -21.09 4.13
N ASN A 106 -11.83 -20.17 3.38
CA ASN A 106 -13.04 -20.42 2.61
C ASN A 106 -12.74 -21.01 1.22
N GLY A 107 -11.46 -21.11 0.84
CA GLY A 107 -11.02 -21.54 -0.48
C GLY A 107 -11.14 -20.44 -1.54
N GLU A 108 -11.29 -19.18 -1.15
CA GLU A 108 -11.32 -18.05 -2.08
C GLU A 108 -9.90 -17.74 -2.59
N ASP A 109 -9.73 -17.71 -3.90
CA ASP A 109 -8.44 -17.46 -4.54
C ASP A 109 -8.08 -15.96 -4.59
N TYR A 110 -6.80 -15.67 -4.37
CA TYR A 110 -6.23 -14.32 -4.48
C TYR A 110 -5.17 -14.29 -5.59
N PRO A 111 -5.42 -13.60 -6.72
CA PRO A 111 -4.49 -13.57 -7.84
C PRO A 111 -3.12 -13.03 -7.44
N LEU A 112 -2.06 -13.76 -7.79
CA LEU A 112 -0.68 -13.40 -7.45
C LEU A 112 -0.01 -12.56 -8.53
N GLU A 113 0.75 -11.57 -8.08
CA GLU A 113 1.75 -10.87 -8.86
C GLU A 113 3.12 -11.11 -8.22
N ILE A 114 3.99 -11.87 -8.89
CA ILE A 114 5.31 -12.24 -8.37
C ILE A 114 6.33 -11.18 -8.79
N TYR A 115 7.08 -10.65 -7.84
CA TYR A 115 8.19 -9.74 -8.10
C TYR A 115 9.51 -10.51 -8.17
N LYS A 116 10.51 -9.90 -8.82
CA LYS A 116 11.85 -10.48 -8.87
C LYS A 116 12.39 -10.67 -7.44
N PRO A 117 12.89 -11.86 -7.08
CA PRO A 117 13.46 -12.11 -5.77
C PRO A 117 14.61 -11.16 -5.46
N GLU A 118 14.71 -10.74 -4.19
CA GLU A 118 15.84 -9.98 -3.67
C GLU A 118 16.77 -10.94 -2.92
N ASN A 119 17.91 -11.28 -3.52
CA ASN A 119 18.96 -12.02 -2.83
C ASN A 119 19.78 -11.05 -1.98
N LYS A 120 19.63 -11.09 -0.65
CA LYS A 120 20.43 -10.26 0.26
C LYS A 120 21.77 -10.92 0.64
N SER A 121 21.83 -12.25 0.69
CA SER A 121 23.05 -13.03 0.93
C SER A 121 22.87 -14.46 0.45
N ASP A 122 23.96 -15.25 0.48
CA ASP A 122 23.95 -16.68 0.10
C ASP A 122 23.06 -17.56 1.00
N SER A 123 22.62 -17.03 2.15
CA SER A 123 21.86 -17.79 3.16
C SER A 123 20.49 -17.21 3.46
N VAL A 124 20.09 -16.07 2.88
CA VAL A 124 18.77 -15.48 3.10
C VAL A 124 18.16 -15.00 1.79
N VAL A 125 17.04 -15.62 1.43
CA VAL A 125 16.23 -15.28 0.27
C VAL A 125 15.03 -14.45 0.72
N TYR A 126 14.77 -13.36 -0.01
CA TYR A 126 13.51 -12.62 0.12
C TYR A 126 12.67 -12.81 -1.14
N GLU A 127 11.52 -13.43 -0.96
CA GLU A 127 10.51 -13.54 -2.01
C GLU A 127 9.45 -12.48 -1.80
N ASN A 128 9.26 -11.65 -2.82
CA ASN A 128 8.33 -10.55 -2.81
C ASN A 128 7.21 -10.86 -3.80
N PHE A 129 5.96 -10.73 -3.37
CA PHE A 129 4.80 -10.87 -4.24
C PHE A 129 3.67 -9.99 -3.70
N ALA A 130 2.66 -9.78 -4.52
CA ALA A 130 1.42 -9.13 -4.14
C ALA A 130 0.23 -10.04 -4.42
N LEU A 131 -0.74 -10.02 -3.53
CA LEU A 131 -2.06 -10.60 -3.73
C LEU A 131 -2.99 -9.49 -4.17
N ASN A 132 -3.59 -9.58 -5.35
CA ASN A 132 -4.60 -8.62 -5.79
C ASN A 132 -5.90 -8.87 -5.00
N ILE A 133 -6.41 -7.83 -4.36
CA ILE A 133 -7.57 -7.92 -3.45
C ILE A 133 -8.75 -7.22 -4.10
N SER A 134 -9.89 -7.91 -4.22
CA SER A 134 -11.13 -7.29 -4.67
C SER A 134 -11.76 -6.41 -3.56
N PRO A 135 -12.64 -5.46 -3.93
CA PRO A 135 -13.40 -4.70 -2.93
C PRO A 135 -14.19 -5.59 -1.96
N GLU A 136 -14.78 -6.69 -2.45
CA GLU A 136 -15.54 -7.64 -1.65
C GLU A 136 -14.63 -8.37 -0.64
N GLN A 137 -13.46 -8.81 -1.08
CA GLN A 137 -12.45 -9.45 -0.24
C GLN A 137 -11.94 -8.51 0.84
N LEU A 138 -11.63 -7.26 0.50
CA LEU A 138 -11.20 -6.26 1.48
C LEU A 138 -12.30 -5.99 2.51
N LYS A 139 -13.56 -5.90 2.07
CA LYS A 139 -14.72 -5.72 2.95
C LYS A 139 -15.01 -6.93 3.83
N ALA A 140 -14.67 -8.14 3.40
CA ALA A 140 -14.72 -9.33 4.25
C ALA A 140 -13.60 -9.27 5.30
N ALA A 141 -12.37 -8.98 4.87
CA ALA A 141 -11.20 -8.87 5.72
C ALA A 141 -11.31 -7.74 6.77
N SER A 142 -12.09 -6.69 6.52
CA SER A 142 -12.34 -5.62 7.49
C SER A 142 -13.26 -6.04 8.65
N LYS A 143 -13.92 -7.21 8.57
CA LYS A 143 -14.85 -7.70 9.60
C LYS A 143 -14.25 -8.74 10.53
N ALA A 144 -13.27 -9.51 10.05
CA ALA A 144 -12.62 -10.58 10.82
C ALA A 144 -11.19 -10.82 10.29
N PRO A 145 -10.29 -11.42 11.10
CA PRO A 145 -8.97 -11.80 10.62
C PRO A 145 -9.08 -12.79 9.48
N VAL A 146 -8.15 -12.73 8.53
CA VAL A 146 -8.12 -13.63 7.36
C VAL A 146 -6.90 -14.53 7.47
N VAL A 147 -7.13 -15.83 7.51
CA VAL A 147 -6.06 -16.83 7.39
C VAL A 147 -5.76 -17.02 5.92
N MET A 148 -4.51 -16.78 5.55
CA MET A 148 -4.01 -16.86 4.18
C MET A 148 -3.12 -18.09 4.06
N HIS A 149 -3.42 -18.95 3.09
CA HIS A 149 -2.61 -20.10 2.72
C HIS A 149 -1.84 -19.78 1.44
N LEU A 150 -0.52 -19.69 1.57
CA LEU A 150 0.41 -19.53 0.46
C LEU A 150 0.97 -20.92 0.11
N LYS A 151 0.68 -21.39 -1.11
CA LYS A 151 1.21 -22.65 -1.62
C LYS A 151 2.37 -22.40 -2.54
N GLY A 152 3.49 -23.02 -2.23
CA GLY A 152 4.71 -22.95 -3.03
C GLY A 152 5.12 -24.30 -3.59
N LYS A 153 6.02 -24.26 -4.59
CA LYS A 153 6.56 -25.48 -5.20
C LYS A 153 7.46 -26.25 -4.24
N GLN A 154 8.17 -25.53 -3.37
CA GLN A 154 9.07 -26.11 -2.38
C GLN A 154 8.41 -26.16 -1.02
N HIS A 155 7.82 -25.04 -0.58
CA HIS A 155 7.28 -24.89 0.76
C HIS A 155 6.02 -24.04 0.80
N ASP A 156 5.18 -24.34 1.77
CA ASP A 156 3.95 -23.62 2.06
C ASP A 156 4.16 -22.65 3.24
N CYS A 157 3.33 -21.62 3.28
CA CYS A 157 3.22 -20.73 4.45
C CYS A 157 1.75 -20.41 4.71
N THR A 158 1.31 -20.63 5.94
CA THR A 158 0.03 -20.10 6.44
C THR A 158 0.33 -18.94 7.38
N PHE A 159 -0.41 -17.84 7.24
CA PHE A 159 -0.33 -16.68 8.13
C PHE A 159 -1.68 -16.00 8.29
N THR A 160 -1.82 -15.15 9.30
CA THR A 160 -3.05 -14.36 9.52
C THR A 160 -2.83 -12.90 9.19
N VAL A 161 -3.73 -12.34 8.37
CA VAL A 161 -3.89 -10.90 8.21
C VAL A 161 -4.84 -10.42 9.31
N GLU A 162 -4.33 -9.57 10.18
CA GLU A 162 -5.05 -9.09 11.35
C GLU A 162 -6.17 -8.13 10.95
N GLN A 163 -7.37 -8.34 11.49
CA GLN A 163 -8.57 -7.53 11.18
C GLN A 163 -8.36 -6.02 11.32
N PRO A 164 -7.67 -5.50 12.35
CA PRO A 164 -7.51 -4.05 12.49
C PRO A 164 -6.72 -3.41 11.34
N VAL A 165 -5.83 -4.17 10.69
CA VAL A 165 -5.05 -3.70 9.53
C VAL A 165 -5.98 -3.52 8.33
N SER A 166 -6.75 -4.54 8.00
CA SER A 166 -7.71 -4.54 6.90
C SER A 166 -8.81 -3.50 7.10
N TYR A 167 -9.31 -3.35 8.33
CA TYR A 167 -10.34 -2.40 8.68
C TYR A 167 -9.89 -0.95 8.52
N ALA A 168 -8.74 -0.58 9.11
CA ALA A 168 -8.20 0.76 8.97
C ALA A 168 -7.90 1.10 7.51
N PHE A 169 -7.33 0.16 6.76
CA PHE A 169 -7.06 0.35 5.33
C PHE A 169 -8.36 0.57 4.53
N SER A 170 -9.39 -0.24 4.75
CA SER A 170 -10.69 -0.12 4.07
C SER A 170 -11.33 1.25 4.29
N LEU A 171 -11.32 1.77 5.52
CA LEU A 171 -11.91 3.09 5.81
C LEU A 171 -11.18 4.23 5.08
N ASN A 172 -9.85 4.18 5.06
CA ASN A 172 -9.05 5.19 4.39
C ASN A 172 -9.16 5.10 2.87
N LEU A 173 -9.31 3.89 2.32
CA LEU A 173 -9.55 3.70 0.90
C LEU A 173 -10.92 4.25 0.50
N ASP A 174 -11.98 3.98 1.26
CA ASP A 174 -13.32 4.53 1.01
C ASP A 174 -13.29 6.06 1.01
N GLU A 175 -12.58 6.68 1.95
CA GLU A 175 -12.43 8.13 2.02
C GLU A 175 -11.63 8.69 0.84
N LEU A 176 -10.55 8.01 0.44
CA LEU A 176 -9.78 8.37 -0.74
C LEU A 176 -10.63 8.32 -2.02
N MET A 177 -11.45 7.28 -2.18
CA MET A 177 -12.33 7.12 -3.33
C MET A 177 -13.39 8.22 -3.40
N LYS A 178 -13.96 8.65 -2.27
CA LYS A 178 -14.87 9.80 -2.25
C LYS A 178 -14.20 11.08 -2.75
N GLN A 179 -12.97 11.34 -2.33
CA GLN A 179 -12.22 12.52 -2.78
C GLN A 179 -11.97 12.50 -4.29
N VAL A 180 -11.67 11.32 -4.85
CA VAL A 180 -11.52 11.13 -6.30
C VAL A 180 -12.83 11.41 -7.03
N ASP A 181 -13.94 10.87 -6.54
CA ASP A 181 -15.25 11.03 -7.17
C ASP A 181 -15.74 12.48 -7.12
N GLU A 182 -15.51 13.18 -6.00
CA GLU A 182 -15.79 14.61 -5.88
C GLU A 182 -14.93 15.46 -6.83
N ALA A 183 -13.65 15.12 -7.00
CA ALA A 183 -12.75 15.81 -7.92
C ALA A 183 -13.21 15.65 -9.37
N LYS A 184 -13.56 14.43 -9.78
CA LYS A 184 -14.13 14.15 -11.11
C LYS A 184 -15.43 14.90 -11.36
N ALA A 185 -16.35 14.92 -10.39
CA ALA A 185 -17.62 15.62 -10.53
C ALA A 185 -17.41 17.13 -10.75
N LYS A 186 -16.41 17.72 -10.08
CA LYS A 186 -16.04 19.14 -10.28
C LYS A 186 -15.43 19.39 -11.66
N GLU A 187 -14.58 18.50 -12.17
CA GLU A 187 -14.01 18.62 -13.52
C GLU A 187 -15.10 18.63 -14.60
N VAL A 188 -16.06 17.70 -14.53
CA VAL A 188 -17.19 17.63 -15.47
C VAL A 188 -18.05 18.89 -15.40
N ALA A 189 -18.32 19.41 -14.20
CA ALA A 189 -19.12 20.62 -14.04
C ALA A 189 -18.46 21.88 -14.66
N VAL A 190 -17.13 21.95 -14.67
CA VAL A 190 -16.37 23.04 -15.29
C VAL A 190 -16.39 22.95 -16.82
N GLU A 191 -16.30 21.74 -17.39
CA GLU A 191 -16.38 21.54 -18.84
C GLU A 191 -17.75 21.93 -19.39
N VAL A 192 -18.84 21.53 -18.74
CA VAL A 192 -20.21 21.88 -19.15
C VAL A 192 -20.44 23.40 -19.15
N GLN A 193 -19.91 24.12 -18.16
CA GLN A 193 -20.04 25.58 -18.10
C GLN A 193 -19.19 26.31 -19.16
N GLN A 194 -18.08 25.73 -19.61
CA GLN A 194 -17.26 26.31 -20.69
C GLN A 194 -17.90 26.09 -22.08
N ASP A 195 -18.59 24.97 -22.27
CA ASP A 195 -19.28 24.67 -23.53
C ASP A 195 -20.57 25.48 -23.71
N GLU A 196 -21.33 25.71 -22.63
CA GLU A 196 -22.52 26.58 -22.67
C GLU A 196 -22.16 28.04 -23.02
N ASN A 197 -21.07 28.57 -22.46
CA ASN A 197 -20.61 29.93 -22.75
C ASN A 197 -20.06 30.11 -24.17
N LYS A 198 -19.50 29.07 -24.80
CA LYS A 198 -19.07 29.13 -26.21
C LYS A 198 -20.24 29.06 -27.20
N SER A 199 -21.39 28.52 -26.80
CA SER A 199 -22.56 28.42 -27.69
C SER A 199 -23.38 29.71 -27.81
N ASN A 200 -23.20 30.66 -26.89
CA ASN A 200 -23.93 31.93 -26.86
C ASN A 200 -23.22 33.09 -27.62
N ASP A 201 -22.06 32.83 -28.22
CA ASP A 201 -21.28 33.83 -28.99
C ASP A 201 -21.41 33.68 -30.53
N ASN A 202 -22.39 32.91 -31.02
CA ASN A 202 -22.75 32.80 -32.46
C ASN A 202 -24.18 33.28 -32.73
#